data_AF-A0AAD4E1Z8-F1
#
_entry.id   AF-A0AAD4E1Z8-F1
#
_cell.length_a   1.000
_cell.length_b   1.000
_cell.length_c   1.000
_cell.angle_alpha   90.00
_cell.angle_beta   90.00
_cell.angle_gamma   90.00
#
_symmetry.space_group_name_H-M   'P 1'
#
loop_
_entity.id
_entity.type
_entity.pdbx_description
1 polymer ?
#
loop_
_entity_poly.entity_id
_entity_poly.type
_entity_poly.pdbx_seq_one_letter_code
_entity_poly.pdbx_strand_id
1 'polypeptide(L)'
;MISFKHPNLFRPNSRPTSPNSSSRPEPAMILERTSRPLTKLSFSGFKRSSSSTSISSPPPTLLVQDGSYLQALSLKFSEAVSKAMMQPTGPVAVGELVGGRRPIPAGRGRALGLLIASELKACQNNPHLHKAILRSLHRPLSVLLSNLSALLLPLLSSPAFLSMLAPTVQAPNPNATQLHALAAASFAGELLESFDEMSLGFENDARGDGLKAIREGLVSLIGRVVNPLITGIQSELIPLLESLENPVAVSVPRTGTKALHPSIVSLQALMPVYARALTQYTTTLPSQTTLATFLISMIWRALVAFASRPRVKPSPPTSPLSSPQLTPLTKRQRATSGNTPATPPPTRFALKLPSRPSSPPDISVTPSAATDARALYELMVLLPRPSAECDATRVAREAVDEALSGLTALATLLENIGNPLFKVGKSHEAILEEIERITADLPTLIALPVLLRSYSRVAIESPSIPSISSIINVPEDEYRKSCLSGFGRAEQCSNIIGHSVLDFLRDQGGLQSLVEQWLANRVDVVDH
;
A
#
# COMPACT_ATOMS: atom_id res chain seq x y z
N MET A 1 0.49 -18.70 34.81
CA MET A 1 0.49 -19.24 33.43
C MET A 1 -0.84 -18.91 32.77
N ILE A 2 -0.88 -17.86 31.96
CA ILE A 2 -2.06 -17.50 31.17
C ILE A 2 -2.00 -18.31 29.88
N SER A 3 -2.81 -19.36 29.76
CA SER A 3 -2.92 -20.11 28.51
C SER A 3 -3.89 -19.37 27.58
N PHE A 4 -3.36 -18.78 26.51
CA PHE A 4 -4.17 -18.18 25.44
C PHE A 4 -4.94 -19.28 24.70
N LYS A 5 -6.09 -19.66 25.25
CA LYS A 5 -6.97 -20.70 24.72
C LYS A 5 -7.72 -20.15 23.51
N HIS A 6 -7.05 -20.13 22.35
CA HIS A 6 -7.60 -19.59 21.10
C HIS A 6 -8.99 -20.18 20.77
N PRO A 7 -10.03 -19.36 20.56
CA PRO A 7 -11.21 -19.79 19.84
C PRO A 7 -10.86 -19.95 18.36
N ASN A 8 -10.38 -21.13 17.99
CA ASN A 8 -10.09 -21.51 16.60
C ASN A 8 -11.40 -21.62 15.79
N LEU A 9 -11.89 -20.47 15.31
CA LEU A 9 -13.11 -20.36 14.51
C LEU A 9 -12.95 -20.71 13.02
N PHE A 10 -11.75 -21.11 12.59
CA PHE A 10 -11.50 -21.62 11.24
C PHE A 10 -10.80 -22.98 11.28
N ARG A 11 -11.61 -24.04 11.18
CA ARG A 11 -11.15 -25.39 10.86
C ARG A 11 -11.06 -25.50 9.34
N PRO A 12 -9.87 -25.56 8.70
CA PRO A 12 -9.80 -25.99 7.32
C PRO A 12 -10.19 -27.47 7.25
N ASN A 13 -11.16 -27.81 6.41
CA ASN A 13 -11.55 -29.20 6.17
C ASN A 13 -10.40 -29.91 5.45
N SER A 14 -9.66 -30.75 6.16
CA SER A 14 -8.64 -31.64 5.61
C SER A 14 -9.29 -32.65 4.66
N ARG A 15 -9.10 -32.46 3.34
CA ARG A 15 -9.50 -33.44 2.33
C ARG A 15 -8.33 -34.41 2.07
N PRO A 16 -8.56 -35.73 2.06
CA PRO A 16 -7.49 -36.72 1.92
C PRO A 16 -6.87 -36.73 0.52
N THR A 17 -5.59 -37.06 0.49
CA THR A 17 -4.77 -37.35 -0.70
C THR A 17 -5.10 -38.70 -1.35
N SER A 18 -4.78 -38.82 -2.65
CA SER A 18 -4.54 -40.04 -3.48
C SER A 18 -5.48 -40.19 -4.69
N PRO A 19 -5.09 -40.90 -5.77
CA PRO A 19 -3.76 -41.41 -6.15
C PRO A 19 -3.29 -40.97 -7.56
N ASN A 20 -2.06 -41.39 -7.93
CA ASN A 20 -1.50 -41.30 -9.29
C ASN A 20 -2.32 -42.10 -10.32
N SER A 21 -2.27 -41.68 -11.59
CA SER A 21 -2.60 -42.51 -12.75
C SER A 21 -1.41 -42.61 -13.72
N SER A 22 -1.26 -43.75 -14.38
CA SER A 22 -0.03 -44.23 -15.01
C SER A 22 0.39 -43.52 -16.30
N SER A 23 1.70 -43.61 -16.57
CA SER A 23 2.29 -43.44 -17.90
C SER A 23 1.68 -44.38 -18.94
N ARG A 24 1.58 -43.91 -20.19
CA ARG A 24 1.32 -44.72 -21.39
C ARG A 24 2.23 -44.22 -22.52
N PRO A 25 3.05 -45.08 -23.14
CA PRO A 25 3.93 -44.68 -24.24
C PRO A 25 3.29 -44.89 -25.63
N GLU A 26 3.95 -44.28 -26.62
CA GLU A 26 3.88 -44.53 -28.08
C GLU A 26 2.63 -44.18 -28.90
N PRO A 27 2.76 -44.01 -30.25
CA PRO A 27 4.00 -43.92 -31.06
C PRO A 27 4.13 -42.63 -31.89
N ALA A 28 5.30 -42.43 -32.49
CA ALA A 28 5.52 -41.40 -33.50
C ALA A 28 4.85 -41.76 -34.84
N MET A 29 4.22 -40.79 -35.50
CA MET A 29 4.11 -40.79 -36.97
C MET A 29 4.23 -39.39 -37.56
N ILE A 30 4.98 -39.35 -38.66
CA ILE A 30 5.30 -38.19 -39.48
C ILE A 30 4.14 -37.94 -40.46
N LEU A 31 3.70 -36.68 -40.62
CA LEU A 31 3.35 -36.19 -41.95
C LEU A 31 3.40 -34.65 -42.04
N GLU A 32 4.18 -34.15 -42.98
CA GLU A 32 4.13 -32.74 -43.38
C GLU A 32 2.78 -32.41 -44.02
N ARG A 33 2.17 -31.28 -43.65
CA ARG A 33 1.18 -30.60 -44.48
C ARG A 33 1.49 -29.11 -44.57
N THR A 34 2.10 -28.75 -45.69
CA THR A 34 2.30 -27.39 -46.17
C THR A 34 0.99 -26.61 -46.21
N SER A 35 0.88 -25.58 -45.37
CA SER A 35 -0.25 -24.65 -45.39
C SER A 35 -0.12 -23.68 -46.56
N ARG A 36 -1.05 -23.74 -47.52
CA ARG A 36 -1.13 -22.81 -48.66
C ARG A 36 -1.54 -21.41 -48.17
N PRO A 37 -0.98 -20.32 -48.72
CA PRO A 37 -1.39 -18.96 -48.35
C PRO A 37 -2.77 -18.66 -48.93
N LEU A 38 -3.76 -18.39 -48.07
CA LEU A 38 -5.07 -17.91 -48.50
C LEU A 38 -5.00 -16.44 -48.94
N THR A 39 -5.53 -16.21 -50.14
CA THR A 39 -5.45 -14.95 -50.89
C THR A 39 -6.09 -13.79 -50.14
N LYS A 40 -5.36 -12.66 -50.04
CA LYS A 40 -5.92 -11.39 -49.55
C LYS A 40 -6.97 -10.86 -50.52
N LEU A 41 -8.25 -10.94 -50.17
CA LEU A 41 -9.29 -10.15 -50.83
C LEU A 41 -9.41 -8.79 -50.14
N SER A 42 -8.71 -7.80 -50.72
CA SER A 42 -8.80 -6.41 -50.34
C SER A 42 -10.03 -5.77 -51.00
N PHE A 43 -11.06 -5.42 -50.24
CA PHE A 43 -12.18 -4.62 -50.71
C PHE A 43 -12.07 -3.18 -50.21
N SER A 44 -11.13 -2.44 -50.83
CA SER A 44 -11.12 -0.98 -50.82
C SER A 44 -11.93 -0.49 -52.02
N GLY A 45 -13.01 0.25 -51.79
CA GLY A 45 -13.94 0.62 -52.86
C GLY A 45 -15.06 1.57 -52.43
N PHE A 46 -14.70 2.75 -51.91
CA PHE A 46 -15.68 3.81 -51.68
C PHE A 46 -16.38 4.21 -52.98
N LYS A 47 -17.73 4.17 -53.01
CA LYS A 47 -18.52 5.16 -53.74
C LYS A 47 -19.64 5.71 -52.87
N ARG A 48 -19.39 6.92 -52.35
CA ARG A 48 -20.39 7.85 -51.83
C ARG A 48 -21.46 8.08 -52.91
N SER A 49 -22.71 7.75 -52.61
CA SER A 49 -23.88 8.26 -53.34
C SER A 49 -24.71 9.09 -52.38
N SER A 50 -24.81 10.39 -52.66
CA SER A 50 -25.69 11.30 -51.93
C SER A 50 -27.10 11.21 -52.50
N SER A 51 -28.10 11.03 -51.64
CA SER A 51 -29.49 11.39 -51.96
C SER A 51 -30.20 11.86 -50.68
N SER A 52 -30.48 13.15 -50.63
CA SER A 52 -31.33 13.77 -49.63
C SER A 52 -32.79 13.49 -49.96
N THR A 53 -33.50 12.78 -49.10
CA THR A 53 -34.97 12.75 -49.13
C THR A 53 -35.49 12.80 -47.70
N SER A 54 -36.01 13.96 -47.30
CA SER A 54 -36.67 14.15 -46.01
C SER A 54 -38.04 13.47 -46.04
N ILE A 55 -38.10 12.22 -45.60
CA ILE A 55 -39.37 11.50 -45.43
C ILE A 55 -39.94 11.87 -44.06
N SER A 56 -41.20 12.34 -44.05
CA SER A 56 -41.95 12.66 -42.84
C SER A 56 -41.97 11.49 -41.87
N SER A 57 -41.65 11.72 -40.60
CA SER A 57 -41.81 10.73 -39.54
C SER A 57 -43.30 10.38 -39.36
N PRO A 58 -43.71 9.10 -39.47
CA PRO A 58 -45.04 8.69 -39.00
C PRO A 58 -45.12 8.82 -37.46
N PRO A 59 -46.31 9.01 -36.88
CA PRO A 59 -46.49 9.01 -35.43
C PRO A 59 -46.08 7.66 -34.84
N PRO A 60 -45.60 7.61 -33.58
CA PRO A 60 -45.07 6.39 -32.98
C PRO A 60 -46.16 5.33 -32.83
N THR A 61 -46.08 4.28 -33.64
CA THR A 61 -46.95 3.11 -33.56
C THR A 61 -46.73 2.39 -32.23
N LEU A 62 -47.83 1.98 -31.58
CA LEU A 62 -47.80 1.30 -30.29
C LEU A 62 -47.15 -0.10 -30.41
N LEU A 63 -45.85 -0.15 -30.12
CA LEU A 63 -45.19 -1.18 -29.30
C LEU A 63 -45.71 -2.63 -29.48
N VAL A 64 -45.62 -3.15 -30.70
CA VAL A 64 -45.87 -4.57 -30.98
C VAL A 64 -44.77 -5.41 -30.31
N GLN A 65 -45.18 -6.41 -29.53
CA GLN A 65 -44.34 -7.23 -28.65
C GLN A 65 -43.55 -8.32 -29.40
N ASP A 66 -42.88 -7.96 -30.50
CA ASP A 66 -42.18 -8.94 -31.31
C ASP A 66 -40.82 -9.35 -30.72
N GLY A 67 -40.54 -10.66 -30.73
CA GLY A 67 -39.22 -11.20 -30.40
C GLY A 67 -38.07 -10.66 -31.29
N SER A 68 -38.43 -10.01 -32.41
CA SER A 68 -37.50 -9.27 -33.28
C SER A 68 -36.78 -8.13 -32.54
N TYR A 69 -37.44 -7.43 -31.59
CA TYR A 69 -36.79 -6.35 -30.82
C TYR A 69 -35.68 -6.93 -29.94
N LEU A 70 -35.96 -8.00 -29.17
CA LEU A 70 -34.94 -8.65 -28.33
C LEU A 70 -33.80 -9.24 -29.17
N GLN A 71 -34.09 -9.78 -30.37
CA GLN A 71 -33.06 -10.24 -31.29
C GLN A 71 -32.18 -9.08 -31.77
N ALA A 72 -32.77 -7.98 -32.23
CA ALA A 72 -32.05 -6.78 -32.68
C ALA A 72 -31.22 -6.14 -31.55
N LEU A 73 -31.76 -6.08 -30.34
CA LEU A 73 -31.07 -5.59 -29.13
C LEU A 73 -29.93 -6.52 -28.70
N SER A 74 -30.08 -7.84 -28.80
CA SER A 74 -28.98 -8.78 -28.55
C SER A 74 -27.82 -8.63 -29.56
N LEU A 75 -28.13 -8.32 -30.82
CA LEU A 75 -27.16 -7.99 -31.85
C LEU A 75 -26.49 -6.64 -31.55
N LYS A 76 -27.27 -5.60 -31.20
CA LYS A 76 -26.77 -4.28 -30.80
C LYS A 76 -25.79 -4.37 -29.62
N PHE A 77 -26.10 -5.16 -28.58
CA PHE A 77 -25.18 -5.39 -27.46
C PHE A 77 -23.93 -6.16 -27.90
N SER A 78 -24.06 -7.16 -28.77
CA SER A 78 -22.90 -7.93 -29.28
C SER A 78 -21.98 -7.06 -30.15
N GLU A 79 -22.54 -6.17 -30.96
CA GLU A 79 -21.80 -5.17 -31.74
C GLU A 79 -21.13 -4.14 -30.81
N ALA A 80 -21.85 -3.62 -29.81
CA ALA A 80 -21.32 -2.67 -28.84
C ALA A 80 -20.15 -3.28 -28.04
N VAL A 81 -20.27 -4.53 -27.58
CA VAL A 81 -19.18 -5.29 -26.94
C VAL A 81 -17.99 -5.47 -27.89
N SER A 82 -18.24 -5.83 -29.15
CA SER A 82 -17.16 -5.99 -30.14
C SER A 82 -16.43 -4.67 -30.39
N LYS A 83 -17.18 -3.57 -30.61
CA LYS A 83 -16.67 -2.22 -30.84
C LYS A 83 -15.90 -1.68 -29.63
N ALA A 84 -16.37 -1.95 -28.42
CA ALA A 84 -15.68 -1.62 -27.17
C ALA A 84 -14.30 -2.30 -27.08
N MET A 85 -14.17 -3.53 -27.60
CA MET A 85 -12.91 -4.29 -27.63
C MET A 85 -12.04 -4.05 -28.88
N MET A 86 -12.53 -3.34 -29.90
CA MET A 86 -11.77 -3.09 -31.15
C MET A 86 -10.53 -2.24 -30.92
N GLN A 87 -9.40 -2.62 -31.51
CA GLN A 87 -8.16 -1.86 -31.42
C GLN A 87 -8.31 -0.44 -31.98
N PRO A 88 -7.83 0.61 -31.29
CA PRO A 88 -7.99 1.99 -31.76
C PRO A 88 -7.15 2.27 -33.01
N THR A 89 -7.77 2.88 -34.01
CA THR A 89 -7.17 3.24 -35.30
C THR A 89 -6.51 4.62 -35.24
N GLY A 90 -5.19 4.69 -35.44
CA GLY A 90 -4.43 5.95 -35.47
C GLY A 90 -2.92 5.68 -35.63
N PRO A 91 -2.04 6.69 -35.54
CA PRO A 91 -0.60 6.47 -35.33
C PRO A 91 -0.35 5.80 -33.97
N VAL A 92 0.78 5.09 -33.81
CA VAL A 92 1.18 4.43 -32.55
C VAL A 92 2.22 5.31 -31.84
N ALA A 93 2.12 5.51 -30.52
CA ALA A 93 3.25 6.03 -29.75
C ALA A 93 4.28 4.92 -29.48
N VAL A 94 5.57 5.25 -29.61
CA VAL A 94 6.66 4.28 -29.41
C VAL A 94 6.70 3.86 -27.93
N GLY A 95 6.46 2.57 -27.67
CA GLY A 95 6.37 1.99 -26.32
C GLY A 95 4.99 1.47 -25.92
N GLU A 96 3.92 1.82 -26.65
CA GLU A 96 2.54 1.41 -26.32
C GLU A 96 2.09 0.08 -26.96
N LEU A 97 2.99 -0.68 -27.59
CA LEU A 97 2.64 -1.96 -28.23
C LEU A 97 3.12 -3.15 -27.43
N VAL A 98 2.17 -3.96 -26.95
CA VAL A 98 2.45 -5.29 -26.38
C VAL A 98 1.83 -6.34 -27.29
N GLY A 99 2.68 -7.19 -27.88
CA GLY A 99 2.24 -8.20 -28.86
C GLY A 99 1.57 -7.60 -30.11
N GLY A 100 1.96 -6.39 -30.51
CA GLY A 100 1.35 -5.67 -31.64
C GLY A 100 -0.06 -5.12 -31.38
N ARG A 101 -0.55 -5.21 -30.13
CA ARG A 101 -1.81 -4.61 -29.68
C ARG A 101 -1.51 -3.36 -28.85
N ARG A 102 -2.50 -2.48 -28.77
CA ARG A 102 -2.56 -1.28 -27.93
C ARG A 102 -3.45 -1.53 -26.70
N PRO A 103 -3.29 -0.72 -25.63
CA PRO A 103 -4.21 -0.73 -24.50
C PRO A 103 -5.64 -0.36 -24.95
N ILE A 104 -6.63 -0.80 -24.17
CA ILE A 104 -8.03 -0.41 -24.37
C ILE A 104 -8.16 1.07 -23.97
N PRO A 105 -8.67 1.97 -24.85
CA PRO A 105 -8.91 3.36 -24.49
C PRO A 105 -9.90 3.51 -23.33
N ALA A 106 -9.60 4.44 -22.43
CA ALA A 106 -10.51 4.85 -21.36
C ALA A 106 -11.84 5.43 -21.91
N GLY A 107 -12.88 5.39 -21.08
CA GLY A 107 -14.25 5.78 -21.37
C GLY A 107 -15.06 4.73 -22.16
N ARG A 108 -14.45 3.64 -22.61
CA ARG A 108 -15.13 2.60 -23.41
C ARG A 108 -15.99 1.66 -22.59
N GLY A 109 -15.59 1.34 -21.35
CA GLY A 109 -16.43 0.57 -20.43
C GLY A 109 -17.67 1.38 -20.07
N ARG A 110 -17.46 2.68 -19.80
CA ARG A 110 -18.54 3.64 -19.50
C ARG A 110 -19.48 3.84 -20.70
N ALA A 111 -18.95 3.96 -21.92
CA ALA A 111 -19.78 4.07 -23.12
C ALA A 111 -20.65 2.82 -23.37
N LEU A 112 -20.13 1.62 -23.09
CA LEU A 112 -20.91 0.38 -23.13
C LEU A 112 -21.97 0.34 -22.01
N GLY A 113 -21.58 0.73 -20.79
CA GLY A 113 -22.47 0.81 -19.64
C GLY A 113 -23.64 1.78 -19.83
N LEU A 114 -23.38 2.97 -20.38
CA LEU A 114 -24.40 3.96 -20.74
C LEU A 114 -25.38 3.46 -21.81
N LEU A 115 -24.90 2.68 -22.79
CA LEU A 115 -25.76 2.04 -23.79
C LEU A 115 -26.69 1.02 -23.13
N ILE A 116 -26.15 0.15 -22.26
CA ILE A 116 -26.95 -0.80 -21.47
C ILE A 116 -27.98 -0.06 -20.60
N ALA A 117 -27.57 1.03 -19.94
CA ALA A 117 -28.43 1.84 -19.10
C ALA A 117 -29.56 2.53 -19.86
N SER A 118 -29.31 3.00 -21.08
CA SER A 118 -30.36 3.62 -21.91
C SER A 118 -31.46 2.62 -22.30
N GLU A 119 -31.12 1.39 -22.67
CA GLU A 119 -32.10 0.35 -23.01
C GLU A 119 -32.88 -0.14 -21.78
N LEU A 120 -32.21 -0.34 -20.63
CA LEU A 120 -32.88 -0.76 -19.40
C LEU A 120 -33.84 0.34 -18.87
N LYS A 121 -33.42 1.60 -18.88
CA LYS A 121 -34.27 2.74 -18.51
C LYS A 121 -35.46 2.91 -19.46
N ALA A 122 -35.27 2.73 -20.77
CA ALA A 122 -36.37 2.74 -21.75
C ALA A 122 -37.45 1.67 -21.47
N CYS A 123 -37.07 0.57 -20.82
CA CYS A 123 -37.96 -0.56 -20.53
C CYS A 123 -38.46 -0.60 -19.08
N GLN A 124 -38.18 0.43 -18.26
CA GLN A 124 -38.48 0.45 -16.82
C GLN A 124 -39.98 0.23 -16.49
N ASN A 125 -40.87 0.65 -17.40
CA ASN A 125 -42.32 0.49 -17.24
C ASN A 125 -42.84 -0.93 -17.54
N ASN A 126 -41.99 -1.86 -18.01
CA ASN A 126 -42.37 -3.23 -18.33
C ASN A 126 -41.42 -4.24 -17.66
N PRO A 127 -41.78 -4.83 -16.50
CA PRO A 127 -40.89 -5.72 -15.74
C PRO A 127 -40.58 -7.04 -16.47
N HIS A 128 -41.45 -7.50 -17.37
CA HIS A 128 -41.19 -8.69 -18.18
C HIS A 128 -40.15 -8.41 -19.25
N LEU A 129 -40.26 -7.27 -19.94
CA LEU A 129 -39.29 -6.83 -20.94
C LEU A 129 -37.93 -6.53 -20.29
N HIS A 130 -37.91 -5.84 -19.14
CA HIS A 130 -36.69 -5.60 -18.36
C HIS A 130 -35.96 -6.92 -18.03
N LYS A 131 -36.67 -7.93 -17.51
CA LYS A 131 -36.11 -9.26 -17.25
C LYS A 131 -35.66 -9.99 -18.52
N ALA A 132 -36.35 -9.82 -19.64
CA ALA A 132 -35.92 -10.39 -20.92
C ALA A 132 -34.63 -9.74 -21.44
N ILE A 133 -34.47 -8.42 -21.28
CA ILE A 133 -33.24 -7.69 -21.63
C ILE A 133 -32.07 -8.14 -20.75
N LEU A 134 -32.26 -8.28 -19.44
CA LEU A 134 -31.23 -8.80 -18.53
C LEU A 134 -30.73 -10.21 -18.94
N ARG A 135 -31.64 -11.12 -19.31
CA ARG A 135 -31.24 -12.42 -19.86
C ARG A 135 -30.49 -12.29 -21.19
N SER A 136 -30.92 -11.38 -22.07
CA SER A 136 -30.25 -11.15 -23.35
C SER A 136 -28.83 -10.58 -23.20
N LEU A 137 -28.56 -9.84 -22.11
CA LEU A 137 -27.24 -9.30 -21.77
C LEU A 137 -26.26 -10.37 -21.30
N HIS A 138 -26.74 -11.47 -20.70
CA HIS A 138 -25.87 -12.49 -20.11
C HIS A 138 -24.86 -13.06 -21.12
N ARG A 139 -25.30 -13.38 -22.34
CA ARG A 139 -24.42 -13.94 -23.40
C ARG A 139 -23.34 -12.95 -23.89
N PRO A 140 -23.64 -11.73 -24.37
CA PRO A 140 -22.61 -10.80 -24.83
C PRO A 140 -21.66 -10.38 -23.71
N LEU A 141 -22.13 -10.23 -22.46
CA LEU A 141 -21.27 -9.94 -21.31
C LEU A 141 -20.39 -11.14 -20.90
N SER A 142 -20.89 -12.37 -21.00
CA SER A 142 -20.05 -13.58 -20.81
C SER A 142 -18.91 -13.63 -21.83
N VAL A 143 -19.20 -13.30 -23.09
CA VAL A 143 -18.20 -13.23 -24.16
C VAL A 143 -17.19 -12.10 -23.89
N LEU A 144 -17.65 -10.92 -23.45
CA LEU A 144 -16.77 -9.82 -23.04
C LEU A 144 -15.82 -10.24 -21.91
N LEU A 145 -16.34 -10.88 -20.85
CA LEU A 145 -15.56 -11.36 -19.70
C LEU A 145 -14.52 -12.43 -20.12
N SER A 146 -14.91 -13.33 -21.02
CA SER A 146 -14.00 -14.33 -21.61
C SER A 146 -12.89 -13.66 -22.43
N ASN A 147 -13.22 -12.69 -23.28
CA ASN A 147 -12.26 -11.95 -24.09
C ASN A 147 -11.28 -11.12 -23.24
N LEU A 148 -11.75 -10.44 -22.19
CA LEU A 148 -10.89 -9.73 -21.23
C LEU A 148 -9.97 -10.69 -20.48
N SER A 149 -10.48 -11.85 -20.05
CA SER A 149 -9.67 -12.89 -19.39
C SER A 149 -8.59 -13.46 -20.32
N ALA A 150 -8.92 -13.72 -21.59
CA ALA A 150 -7.99 -14.19 -22.60
C ALA A 150 -6.93 -13.13 -22.99
N LEU A 151 -7.27 -11.84 -22.89
CA LEU A 151 -6.32 -10.74 -23.06
C LEU A 151 -5.38 -10.61 -21.86
N LEU A 152 -5.89 -10.70 -20.63
CA LEU A 152 -5.07 -10.56 -19.42
C LEU A 152 -4.15 -11.74 -19.15
N LEU A 153 -4.56 -12.99 -19.44
CA LEU A 153 -3.79 -14.19 -19.13
C LEU A 153 -2.31 -14.11 -19.61
N PRO A 154 -2.00 -13.83 -20.89
CA PRO A 154 -0.61 -13.72 -21.35
C PRO A 154 0.14 -12.50 -20.80
N LEU A 155 -0.56 -11.44 -20.38
CA LEU A 155 0.06 -10.26 -19.76
C LEU A 155 0.49 -10.59 -18.32
N LEU A 156 -0.40 -11.19 -17.53
CA LEU A 156 -0.16 -11.57 -16.14
C LEU A 156 0.88 -12.69 -16.00
N SER A 157 0.98 -13.59 -17.00
CA SER A 157 2.04 -14.61 -17.07
C SER A 157 3.36 -14.08 -17.64
N SER A 158 3.41 -12.84 -18.13
CA SER A 158 4.63 -12.29 -18.72
C SER A 158 5.65 -11.95 -17.61
N PRO A 159 6.92 -12.35 -17.74
CA PRO A 159 7.95 -11.94 -16.77
C PRO A 159 8.08 -10.42 -16.68
N ALA A 160 7.75 -9.68 -17.75
CA ALA A 160 7.74 -8.21 -17.74
C ALA A 160 6.66 -7.62 -16.80
N PHE A 161 5.56 -8.30 -16.53
CA PHE A 161 4.57 -7.84 -15.54
C PHE A 161 5.11 -7.99 -14.12
N LEU A 162 5.88 -9.07 -13.86
CA LEU A 162 6.39 -9.47 -12.55
C LEU A 162 7.75 -8.86 -12.19
N SER A 163 8.58 -8.50 -13.16
CA SER A 163 9.98 -8.11 -12.93
C SER A 163 10.16 -6.76 -12.20
N MET A 164 9.12 -5.91 -12.21
CA MET A 164 9.09 -4.61 -11.53
C MET A 164 7.65 -4.30 -11.07
N LEU A 165 7.14 -5.03 -10.06
CA LEU A 165 5.78 -4.80 -9.53
C LEU A 165 5.62 -3.41 -8.89
N ALA A 166 6.70 -2.89 -8.29
CA ALA A 166 6.77 -1.53 -7.77
C ALA A 166 7.48 -0.60 -8.79
N PRO A 167 6.94 0.62 -9.02
CA PRO A 167 7.66 1.64 -9.79
C PRO A 167 8.84 2.21 -9.00
N THR A 168 9.88 2.65 -9.68
CA THR A 168 11.11 3.17 -9.05
C THR A 168 11.35 4.63 -9.41
N VAL A 169 12.27 5.31 -8.73
CA VAL A 169 12.66 6.69 -9.07
C VAL A 169 13.17 6.81 -10.51
N GLN A 170 13.84 5.77 -11.03
CA GLN A 170 14.37 5.73 -12.41
C GLN A 170 13.31 5.33 -13.44
N ALA A 171 12.33 4.51 -13.04
CA ALA A 171 11.20 4.09 -13.87
C ALA A 171 9.88 4.34 -13.10
N PRO A 172 9.41 5.61 -13.04
CA PRO A 172 8.27 6.00 -12.20
C PRO A 172 6.91 5.64 -12.80
N ASN A 173 6.88 5.22 -14.07
CA ASN A 173 5.68 4.81 -14.77
C ASN A 173 5.63 3.28 -14.88
N PRO A 174 4.44 2.65 -14.80
CA PRO A 174 4.28 1.23 -15.08
C PRO A 174 4.73 0.90 -16.50
N ASN A 175 5.25 -0.31 -16.70
CA ASN A 175 5.72 -0.75 -18.01
C ASN A 175 4.56 -1.04 -18.97
N ALA A 176 4.86 -1.21 -20.26
CA ALA A 176 3.85 -1.40 -21.30
C ALA A 176 2.89 -2.58 -21.01
N THR A 177 3.39 -3.70 -20.48
CA THR A 177 2.57 -4.88 -20.11
C THR A 177 1.62 -4.56 -18.96
N GLN A 178 2.11 -3.86 -17.94
CA GLN A 178 1.29 -3.38 -16.81
C GLN A 178 0.24 -2.37 -17.27
N LEU A 179 0.59 -1.42 -18.13
CA LEU A 179 -0.35 -0.45 -18.73
C LEU A 179 -1.49 -1.13 -19.52
N HIS A 180 -1.20 -2.20 -20.27
CA HIS A 180 -2.25 -2.96 -20.96
C HIS A 180 -3.18 -3.70 -19.99
N ALA A 181 -2.61 -4.27 -18.92
CA ALA A 181 -3.39 -4.94 -17.90
C ALA A 181 -4.28 -3.94 -17.14
N LEU A 182 -3.74 -2.78 -16.77
CA LEU A 182 -4.46 -1.68 -16.12
C LEU A 182 -5.55 -1.09 -17.02
N ALA A 183 -5.32 -0.96 -18.32
CA ALA A 183 -6.36 -0.53 -19.26
C ALA A 183 -7.56 -1.50 -19.32
N ALA A 184 -7.31 -2.82 -19.25
CA ALA A 184 -8.38 -3.81 -19.18
C ALA A 184 -9.09 -3.82 -17.81
N ALA A 185 -8.37 -3.57 -16.71
CA ALA A 185 -8.97 -3.39 -15.39
C ALA A 185 -9.83 -2.11 -15.31
N SER A 186 -9.34 -0.99 -15.86
CA SER A 186 -10.06 0.28 -15.95
C SER A 186 -11.34 0.14 -16.77
N PHE A 187 -11.28 -0.51 -17.93
CA PHE A 187 -12.46 -0.85 -18.73
C PHE A 187 -13.51 -1.66 -17.92
N ALA A 188 -13.07 -2.65 -17.13
CA ALA A 188 -13.96 -3.43 -16.28
C ALA A 188 -14.55 -2.58 -15.14
N GLY A 189 -13.78 -1.65 -14.56
CA GLY A 189 -14.23 -0.73 -13.52
C GLY A 189 -15.26 0.28 -14.02
N GLU A 190 -15.01 0.92 -15.17
CA GLU A 190 -15.96 1.83 -15.81
C GLU A 190 -17.31 1.17 -16.14
N LEU A 191 -17.29 -0.12 -16.51
CA LEU A 191 -18.51 -0.90 -16.74
C LEU A 191 -19.21 -1.25 -15.42
N LEU A 192 -18.46 -1.53 -14.35
CA LEU A 192 -19.00 -1.75 -13.00
C LEU A 192 -19.63 -0.49 -12.40
N GLU A 193 -19.08 0.70 -12.64
CA GLU A 193 -19.71 1.98 -12.24
C GLU A 193 -21.15 2.05 -12.78
N SER A 194 -21.34 1.77 -14.07
CA SER A 194 -22.67 1.73 -14.68
C SER A 194 -23.56 0.61 -14.13
N PHE A 195 -23.00 -0.54 -13.73
CA PHE A 195 -23.77 -1.60 -13.07
C PHE A 195 -24.25 -1.14 -11.69
N ASP A 196 -23.39 -0.48 -10.93
CA ASP A 196 -23.69 -0.03 -9.57
C ASP A 196 -24.71 1.12 -9.58
N GLU A 197 -24.63 2.08 -10.52
CA GLU A 197 -25.68 3.07 -10.80
C GLU A 197 -27.08 2.47 -11.05
N MET A 198 -27.11 1.26 -11.62
CA MET A 198 -28.34 0.53 -11.97
C MET A 198 -28.68 -0.59 -10.98
N SER A 199 -27.89 -0.77 -9.91
CA SER A 199 -27.99 -1.91 -8.98
C SER A 199 -27.96 -3.30 -9.66
N LEU A 200 -27.26 -3.45 -10.79
CA LEU A 200 -27.17 -4.71 -11.53
C LEU A 200 -26.23 -5.70 -10.84
N GLY A 201 -26.70 -6.93 -10.66
CA GLY A 201 -25.89 -8.04 -10.15
C GLY A 201 -25.76 -8.11 -8.62
N PHE A 202 -26.46 -7.25 -7.87
CA PHE A 202 -26.65 -7.41 -6.42
C PHE A 202 -27.78 -8.41 -6.09
N GLU A 203 -28.71 -8.64 -7.03
CA GLU A 203 -29.82 -9.57 -6.85
C GLU A 203 -29.34 -11.01 -6.65
N ASN A 204 -29.67 -11.61 -5.51
CA ASN A 204 -29.60 -13.06 -5.31
C ASN A 204 -30.83 -13.74 -5.93
N ASP A 205 -30.99 -13.65 -7.26
CA ASP A 205 -32.05 -14.42 -7.94
C ASP A 205 -31.71 -15.91 -7.89
N ALA A 206 -32.49 -16.66 -7.11
CA ALA A 206 -32.39 -18.11 -6.97
C ALA A 206 -32.54 -18.87 -8.30
N ARG A 207 -33.05 -18.23 -9.36
CA ARG A 207 -33.17 -18.79 -10.71
C ARG A 207 -31.89 -18.69 -11.54
N GLY A 208 -30.89 -17.93 -11.08
CA GLY A 208 -29.62 -17.76 -11.80
C GLY A 208 -29.68 -16.84 -13.03
N ASP A 209 -30.80 -16.15 -13.26
CA ASP A 209 -30.99 -15.20 -14.37
C ASP A 209 -30.24 -13.86 -14.18
N GLY A 210 -29.64 -13.64 -13.00
CA GLY A 210 -29.00 -12.38 -12.61
C GLY A 210 -27.57 -12.19 -13.14
N LEU A 211 -27.14 -10.92 -13.27
CA LEU A 211 -25.80 -10.55 -13.73
C LEU A 211 -24.70 -10.66 -12.66
N LYS A 212 -24.96 -11.33 -11.53
CA LYS A 212 -24.06 -11.43 -10.38
C LYS A 212 -22.71 -12.06 -10.74
N ALA A 213 -22.71 -13.19 -11.45
CA ALA A 213 -21.48 -13.86 -11.87
C ALA A 213 -20.63 -13.00 -12.84
N ILE A 214 -21.27 -12.15 -13.66
CA ILE A 214 -20.57 -11.17 -14.49
C ILE A 214 -19.93 -10.08 -13.63
N ARG A 215 -20.69 -9.51 -12.67
CA ARG A 215 -20.20 -8.49 -11.73
C ARG A 215 -18.98 -8.99 -10.95
N GLU A 216 -19.08 -10.19 -10.36
CA GLU A 216 -17.99 -10.86 -9.64
C GLU A 216 -16.79 -11.16 -10.55
N GLY A 217 -17.04 -11.57 -11.80
CA GLY A 217 -15.99 -11.76 -12.80
C GLY A 217 -15.22 -10.48 -13.15
N LEU A 218 -15.92 -9.34 -13.29
CA LEU A 218 -15.30 -8.03 -13.54
C LEU A 218 -14.48 -7.56 -12.33
N VAL A 219 -15.01 -7.71 -11.11
CA VAL A 219 -14.26 -7.42 -9.86
C VAL A 219 -13.01 -8.31 -9.76
N SER A 220 -13.11 -9.60 -10.12
CA SER A 220 -11.99 -10.53 -10.15
C SER A 220 -10.91 -10.16 -11.20
N LEU A 221 -11.31 -9.61 -12.35
CA LEU A 221 -10.35 -9.08 -13.34
C LEU A 221 -9.55 -7.91 -12.76
N ILE A 222 -10.22 -6.95 -12.10
CA ILE A 222 -9.56 -5.79 -11.46
C ILE A 222 -8.59 -6.27 -10.38
N GLY A 223 -9.05 -7.12 -9.46
CA GLY A 223 -8.22 -7.65 -8.36
C GLY A 223 -6.98 -8.40 -8.84
N ARG A 224 -7.09 -9.18 -9.93
CA ARG A 224 -5.95 -9.91 -10.53
C ARG A 224 -4.86 -8.98 -11.11
N VAL A 225 -5.21 -7.77 -11.52
CA VAL A 225 -4.26 -6.78 -12.04
C VAL A 225 -3.73 -5.87 -10.94
N VAL A 226 -4.63 -5.31 -10.12
CA VAL A 226 -4.30 -4.26 -9.16
C VAL A 226 -3.59 -4.81 -7.92
N ASN A 227 -4.04 -5.94 -7.38
CA ASN A 227 -3.50 -6.45 -6.12
C ASN A 227 -1.99 -6.77 -6.20
N PRO A 228 -1.45 -7.46 -7.24
CA PRO A 228 -0.01 -7.70 -7.34
C PRO A 228 0.84 -6.41 -7.40
N LEU A 229 0.34 -5.34 -8.02
CA LEU A 229 1.03 -4.06 -8.12
C LEU A 229 1.05 -3.31 -6.77
N ILE A 230 -0.07 -3.30 -6.05
CA ILE A 230 -0.14 -2.74 -4.70
C ILE A 230 0.72 -3.56 -3.72
N THR A 231 0.66 -4.90 -3.79
CA THR A 231 1.53 -5.79 -3.00
C THR A 231 3.01 -5.56 -3.31
N GLY A 232 3.36 -5.27 -4.57
CA GLY A 232 4.72 -4.87 -4.95
C GLY A 232 5.20 -3.64 -4.19
N ILE A 233 4.45 -2.54 -4.25
CA ILE A 233 4.71 -1.31 -3.49
C ILE A 233 4.78 -1.60 -1.98
N GLN A 234 3.85 -2.41 -1.46
CA GLN A 234 3.82 -2.81 -0.05
C GLN A 234 5.09 -3.56 0.37
N SER A 235 5.62 -4.44 -0.49
CA SER A 235 6.83 -5.22 -0.22
C SER A 235 8.11 -4.39 -0.15
N GLU A 236 8.18 -3.26 -0.87
CA GLU A 236 9.29 -2.30 -0.77
C GLU A 236 9.14 -1.36 0.44
N LEU A 237 7.90 -1.00 0.80
CA LEU A 237 7.62 -0.09 1.91
C LEU A 237 7.76 -0.73 3.29
N ILE A 238 7.31 -1.98 3.48
CA ILE A 238 7.34 -2.65 4.81
C ILE A 238 8.75 -2.64 5.43
N PRO A 239 9.83 -3.06 4.75
CA PRO A 239 11.18 -3.05 5.34
C PRO A 239 11.67 -1.64 5.69
N LEU A 240 11.29 -0.63 4.91
CA LEU A 240 11.62 0.77 5.19
C LEU A 240 10.88 1.27 6.43
N LEU A 241 9.65 0.84 6.68
CA LEU A 241 8.90 1.17 7.90
C LEU A 241 9.41 0.40 9.12
N GLU A 242 9.67 -0.89 9.00
CA GLU A 242 10.19 -1.72 10.11
C GLU A 242 11.59 -1.30 10.54
N SER A 243 12.43 -0.85 9.61
CA SER A 243 13.75 -0.27 9.95
C SER A 243 13.66 1.01 10.78
N LEU A 244 12.53 1.73 10.82
CA LEU A 244 12.33 2.90 11.69
C LEU A 244 12.34 2.55 13.19
N GLU A 245 12.13 1.27 13.54
CA GLU A 245 12.23 0.77 14.90
C GLU A 245 13.67 0.84 15.45
N ASN A 246 14.67 0.74 14.57
CA ASN A 246 16.07 0.67 14.97
C ASN A 246 16.71 2.07 14.86
N PRO A 247 17.12 2.72 15.96
CA PRO A 247 17.67 4.08 15.90
C PRO A 247 19.07 4.10 15.28
N VAL A 248 19.17 4.55 14.03
CA VAL A 248 20.45 4.75 13.33
C VAL A 248 21.04 6.13 13.63
N ALA A 249 22.33 6.20 13.99
CA ALA A 249 23.05 7.47 14.11
C ALA A 249 23.50 7.96 12.73
N VAL A 250 23.26 9.24 12.42
CA VAL A 250 23.52 9.82 11.09
C VAL A 250 24.59 10.91 11.20
N SER A 251 25.59 10.85 10.32
CA SER A 251 26.59 11.91 10.16
C SER A 251 25.95 13.09 9.43
N VAL A 252 25.85 14.26 10.07
CA VAL A 252 25.25 15.45 9.46
C VAL A 252 26.26 16.60 9.47
N PRO A 253 26.46 17.31 8.34
CA PRO A 253 27.28 18.52 8.33
C PRO A 253 26.65 19.57 9.23
N ARG A 254 27.49 20.36 9.92
CA ARG A 254 27.09 21.30 10.99
C ARG A 254 26.06 22.38 10.56
N THR A 255 25.75 22.51 9.28
CA THR A 255 24.83 23.47 8.67
C THR A 255 23.35 23.08 8.82
N GLY A 256 22.83 23.13 10.05
CA GLY A 256 21.42 23.45 10.38
C GLY A 256 20.29 22.50 9.94
N THR A 257 20.53 21.49 9.10
CA THR A 257 19.50 20.54 8.68
C THR A 257 19.13 19.59 9.81
N LYS A 258 17.83 19.35 10.02
CA LYS A 258 17.35 18.35 10.97
C LYS A 258 17.79 16.97 10.49
N ALA A 259 18.50 16.22 11.34
CA ALA A 259 18.78 14.81 11.08
C ALA A 259 17.45 14.04 10.96
N LEU A 260 17.33 13.20 9.92
CA LEU A 260 16.20 12.30 9.69
C LEU A 260 16.74 10.86 9.58
N HIS A 261 15.90 9.88 9.89
CA HIS A 261 16.24 8.48 9.67
C HIS A 261 16.54 8.20 8.19
N PRO A 262 17.56 7.37 7.84
CA PRO A 262 17.86 7.05 6.43
C PRO A 262 16.64 6.51 5.68
N SER A 263 15.81 5.69 6.32
CA SER A 263 14.57 5.18 5.73
C SER A 263 13.55 6.28 5.41
N ILE A 264 13.45 7.34 6.23
CA ILE A 264 12.60 8.51 5.93
C ILE A 264 13.12 9.23 4.68
N VAL A 265 14.44 9.36 4.52
CA VAL A 265 15.05 9.96 3.32
C VAL A 265 14.78 9.11 2.07
N SER A 266 14.87 7.78 2.17
CA SER A 266 14.47 6.88 1.07
C SER A 266 12.97 7.01 0.74
N LEU A 267 12.11 7.08 1.75
CA LEU A 267 10.66 7.25 1.56
C LEU A 267 10.33 8.62 0.94
N GLN A 268 11.06 9.69 1.25
CA GLN A 268 10.91 11.01 0.59
C GLN A 268 11.12 10.94 -0.93
N ALA A 269 12.04 10.10 -1.41
CA ALA A 269 12.27 9.91 -2.84
C ALA A 269 11.20 9.03 -3.52
N LEU A 270 10.67 8.02 -2.81
CA LEU A 270 9.75 7.02 -3.36
C LEU A 270 8.28 7.45 -3.31
N MET A 271 7.84 8.14 -2.24
CA MET A 271 6.43 8.44 -1.99
C MET A 271 5.73 9.23 -3.10
N PRO A 272 6.33 10.27 -3.73
CA PRO A 272 5.70 10.95 -4.86
C PRO A 272 5.51 10.06 -6.10
N VAL A 273 6.32 9.00 -6.24
CA VAL A 273 6.20 8.01 -7.33
C VAL A 273 5.06 7.05 -7.02
N TYR A 274 5.06 6.45 -5.82
CA TYR A 274 3.98 5.55 -5.40
C TYR A 274 2.62 6.25 -5.33
N ALA A 275 2.55 7.51 -4.92
CA ALA A 275 1.31 8.30 -4.92
C ALA A 275 0.68 8.36 -6.33
N ARG A 276 1.48 8.66 -7.36
CA ARG A 276 1.01 8.70 -8.76
C ARG A 276 0.58 7.31 -9.25
N ALA A 277 1.37 6.28 -8.95
CA ALA A 277 1.08 4.92 -9.36
C ALA A 277 -0.19 4.37 -8.70
N LEU A 278 -0.33 4.52 -7.38
CA LEU A 278 -1.54 4.16 -6.64
C LEU A 278 -2.76 4.92 -7.16
N THR A 279 -2.62 6.21 -7.49
CA THR A 279 -3.72 7.00 -8.09
C THR A 279 -4.20 6.37 -9.39
N GLN A 280 -3.29 5.89 -10.25
CA GLN A 280 -3.65 5.17 -11.48
C GLN A 280 -4.29 3.80 -11.19
N TYR A 281 -3.71 3.03 -10.26
CA TYR A 281 -4.14 1.66 -9.96
C TYR A 281 -5.50 1.60 -9.24
N THR A 282 -5.88 2.67 -8.54
CA THR A 282 -7.06 2.71 -7.64
C THR A 282 -8.22 3.53 -8.17
N THR A 283 -8.16 3.96 -9.44
CA THR A 283 -9.23 4.71 -10.13
C THR A 283 -10.62 4.07 -10.02
N THR A 284 -10.71 2.73 -10.00
CA THR A 284 -11.99 2.00 -10.00
C THR A 284 -12.54 1.78 -8.59
N LEU A 285 -13.86 1.83 -8.41
CA LEU A 285 -14.50 1.63 -7.10
C LEU A 285 -14.06 0.33 -6.37
N PRO A 286 -13.94 -0.85 -7.02
CA PRO A 286 -13.52 -2.07 -6.32
C PRO A 286 -12.07 -2.02 -5.79
N SER A 287 -11.16 -1.25 -6.42
CA SER A 287 -9.77 -1.15 -5.95
C SER A 287 -9.59 -0.18 -4.78
N GLN A 288 -10.60 0.63 -4.44
CA GLN A 288 -10.56 1.52 -3.28
C GLN A 288 -10.52 0.78 -1.94
N THR A 289 -11.14 -0.41 -1.85
CA THR A 289 -11.06 -1.26 -0.65
C THR A 289 -9.63 -1.81 -0.45
N THR A 290 -8.96 -2.19 -1.54
CA THR A 290 -7.55 -2.60 -1.50
C THR A 290 -6.65 -1.44 -1.09
N LEU A 291 -6.90 -0.22 -1.59
CA LEU A 291 -6.18 0.99 -1.19
C LEU A 291 -6.29 1.25 0.31
N ALA A 292 -7.51 1.27 0.85
CA ALA A 292 -7.73 1.50 2.29
C ALA A 292 -7.00 0.45 3.14
N THR A 293 -7.13 -0.83 2.79
CA THR A 293 -6.46 -1.94 3.47
C THR A 293 -4.92 -1.79 3.45
N PHE A 294 -4.37 -1.39 2.30
CA PHE A 294 -2.94 -1.11 2.14
C PHE A 294 -2.48 0.06 3.04
N LEU A 295 -3.18 1.20 3.02
CA LEU A 295 -2.83 2.38 3.81
C LEU A 295 -2.89 2.10 5.31
N ILE A 296 -3.98 1.50 5.79
CA ILE A 296 -4.15 1.09 7.20
C ILE A 296 -3.02 0.14 7.61
N SER A 297 -2.63 -0.81 6.74
CA SER A 297 -1.50 -1.71 7.00
C SER A 297 -0.15 -0.99 7.12
N MET A 298 0.13 0.01 6.27
CA MET A 298 1.37 0.79 6.34
C MET A 298 1.41 1.67 7.59
N ILE A 299 0.31 2.36 7.90
CA ILE A 299 0.21 3.19 9.09
C ILE A 299 0.35 2.34 10.35
N TRP A 300 -0.29 1.17 10.41
CA TRP A 300 -0.14 0.24 11.53
C TRP A 300 1.31 -0.22 11.74
N ARG A 301 2.02 -0.61 10.66
CA ARG A 301 3.44 -0.99 10.73
C ARG A 301 4.31 0.16 11.26
N ALA A 302 4.02 1.40 10.84
CA ALA A 302 4.70 2.59 11.33
C ALA A 302 4.44 2.85 12.82
N LEU A 303 3.17 2.75 13.26
CA LEU A 303 2.79 2.90 14.68
C LEU A 303 3.56 1.91 15.55
N VAL A 304 3.59 0.63 15.19
CA VAL A 304 4.32 -0.42 15.91
C VAL A 304 5.83 -0.12 15.91
N ALA A 305 6.43 0.22 14.77
CA ALA A 305 7.86 0.52 14.69
C ALA A 305 8.27 1.70 15.59
N PHE A 306 7.50 2.80 15.58
CA PHE A 306 7.77 3.95 16.45
C PHE A 306 7.47 3.68 17.93
N ALA A 307 6.40 2.94 18.24
CA ALA A 307 6.06 2.55 19.60
C ALA A 307 7.08 1.59 20.23
N SER A 308 7.74 0.75 19.41
CA SER A 308 8.82 -0.15 19.83
C SER A 308 10.22 0.47 19.78
N ARG A 309 10.44 1.59 19.06
CA ARG A 309 11.78 2.20 18.88
C ARG A 309 12.48 2.56 20.20
N PRO A 310 13.66 1.99 20.53
CA PRO A 310 14.40 2.33 21.75
C PRO A 310 14.81 3.81 21.81
N ARG A 311 14.74 4.41 23.00
CA ARG A 311 15.24 5.77 23.24
C ARG A 311 16.75 5.76 23.45
N VAL A 312 17.49 6.24 22.47
CA VAL A 312 18.95 6.48 22.61
C VAL A 312 19.17 7.66 23.54
N LYS A 313 19.94 7.45 24.62
CA LYS A 313 20.41 8.55 25.47
C LYS A 313 21.38 9.40 24.63
N PRO A 314 21.17 10.73 24.48
CA PRO A 314 22.16 11.57 23.81
C PRO A 314 23.47 11.41 24.57
N SER A 315 24.52 11.01 23.86
CA SER A 315 25.87 11.03 24.41
C SER A 315 26.19 12.47 24.83
N PRO A 316 26.89 12.68 25.96
CA PRO A 316 27.40 14.01 26.27
C PRO A 316 28.26 14.48 25.08
N PRO A 317 28.16 15.75 24.66
CA PRO A 317 28.97 16.25 23.55
C PRO A 317 30.43 16.01 23.89
N THR A 318 31.14 15.29 23.02
CA THR A 318 32.56 14.98 23.22
C THR A 318 33.30 16.29 23.44
N SER A 319 33.79 16.49 24.68
CA SER A 319 34.47 17.72 25.07
C SER A 319 35.56 18.05 24.03
N PRO A 320 35.67 19.31 23.56
CA PRO A 320 36.67 19.64 22.56
C PRO A 320 38.04 19.26 23.10
N LEU A 321 38.85 18.60 22.28
CA LEU A 321 40.19 18.12 22.63
C LEU A 321 41.19 19.29 22.67
N SER A 322 40.91 20.26 23.54
CA SER A 322 41.66 21.50 23.71
C SER A 322 42.88 21.28 24.59
N SER A 323 43.91 20.65 24.03
CA SER A 323 45.27 20.68 24.56
C SER A 323 46.28 20.38 23.46
N PRO A 324 46.87 21.40 22.82
CA PRO A 324 48.12 21.21 22.09
C PRO A 324 49.20 20.92 23.14
N GLN A 325 49.50 19.65 23.38
CA GLN A 325 50.71 19.29 24.13
C GLN A 325 51.92 19.73 23.31
N LEU A 326 52.49 20.88 23.71
CA LEU A 326 53.84 21.29 23.35
C LEU A 326 54.80 20.18 23.82
N THR A 327 55.24 19.36 22.88
CA THR A 327 56.29 18.36 23.15
C THR A 327 57.58 19.10 23.52
N PRO A 328 58.14 18.89 24.73
CA PRO A 328 59.38 19.53 25.11
C PRO A 328 60.56 18.97 24.33
N LEU A 329 61.44 19.88 23.88
CA LEU A 329 62.62 19.59 23.09
C LEU A 329 63.73 18.91 23.94
N THR A 330 63.70 17.59 24.11
CA THR A 330 64.79 16.84 24.78
C THR A 330 65.72 16.12 23.80
N LYS A 331 66.69 16.90 23.34
CA LYS A 331 68.05 16.57 22.88
C LYS A 331 68.63 15.27 23.49
N ARG A 332 69.27 14.42 22.64
CA ARG A 332 70.65 13.84 22.79
C ARG A 332 70.83 12.30 22.63
N GLN A 333 71.43 11.89 21.49
CA GLN A 333 72.50 10.88 21.25
C GLN A 333 72.35 9.43 21.83
N ARG A 334 72.92 8.34 21.27
CA ARG A 334 73.96 8.14 20.22
C ARG A 334 73.91 6.70 19.65
N ALA A 335 74.19 6.51 18.35
CA ALA A 335 74.92 5.40 17.64
C ALA A 335 74.68 3.91 18.03
N THR A 336 74.82 2.86 17.20
CA THR A 336 75.38 2.60 15.83
C THR A 336 74.76 1.25 15.35
N SER A 337 74.88 0.71 14.12
CA SER A 337 75.62 1.01 12.88
C SER A 337 74.91 0.37 11.66
N GLY A 338 75.37 0.62 10.43
CA GLY A 338 74.91 -0.09 9.21
C GLY A 338 75.07 0.74 7.93
N ASN A 339 76.07 0.42 7.10
CA ASN A 339 76.52 1.26 5.98
C ASN A 339 75.70 1.11 4.67
N THR A 340 75.50 2.19 3.93
CA THR A 340 75.89 2.35 2.49
C THR A 340 75.65 3.80 2.00
N PRO A 341 76.40 4.33 1.00
CA PRO A 341 76.36 5.77 0.67
C PRO A 341 75.86 6.16 -0.74
N ALA A 342 75.64 7.47 -0.90
CA ALA A 342 75.75 8.28 -2.13
C ALA A 342 74.63 8.29 -3.20
N THR A 343 73.74 9.30 -3.16
CA THR A 343 73.70 10.48 -4.08
C THR A 343 72.36 11.23 -3.99
N PRO A 344 72.33 12.58 -4.07
CA PRO A 344 71.09 13.35 -4.19
C PRO A 344 70.90 13.98 -5.60
N PRO A 345 69.67 14.03 -6.15
CA PRO A 345 69.30 14.98 -7.20
C PRO A 345 68.61 16.24 -6.61
N PRO A 346 68.73 17.40 -7.27
CA PRO A 346 68.33 18.68 -6.71
C PRO A 346 66.86 19.06 -6.94
N THR A 347 66.32 19.73 -5.92
CA THR A 347 65.18 20.66 -5.88
C THR A 347 64.77 21.32 -7.22
N ARG A 348 63.46 21.36 -7.51
CA ARG A 348 62.78 22.52 -8.15
C ARG A 348 61.24 22.49 -8.00
N PHE A 349 60.74 23.37 -7.12
CA PHE A 349 59.42 24.01 -7.09
C PHE A 349 58.16 23.23 -7.51
N ALA A 350 57.64 22.40 -6.61
CA ALA A 350 56.19 22.26 -6.49
C ALA A 350 55.67 23.37 -5.56
N LEU A 351 55.04 24.41 -6.13
CA LEU A 351 54.34 25.42 -5.33
C LEU A 351 53.15 24.73 -4.64
N LYS A 352 53.31 24.36 -3.37
CA LYS A 352 52.20 23.93 -2.52
C LYS A 352 51.31 25.15 -2.25
N LEU A 353 50.30 25.35 -3.10
CA LEU A 353 49.13 26.14 -2.76
C LEU A 353 48.66 25.71 -1.36
N PRO A 354 48.35 26.65 -0.45
CA PRO A 354 47.90 26.29 0.90
C PRO A 354 46.67 25.40 0.77
N SER A 355 46.81 24.17 1.26
CA SER A 355 45.77 23.15 1.21
C SER A 355 44.48 23.72 1.77
N ARG A 356 43.40 23.58 0.98
CA ARG A 356 42.02 23.95 1.33
C ARG A 356 41.76 23.59 2.81
N PRO A 357 41.24 24.51 3.64
CA PRO A 357 41.04 24.23 5.06
C PRO A 357 40.24 22.94 5.22
N SER A 358 40.68 22.08 6.13
CA SER A 358 40.06 20.79 6.41
C SER A 358 38.57 21.00 6.62
N SER A 359 37.72 20.24 5.92
CA SER A 359 36.28 20.28 6.16
C SER A 359 36.02 20.11 7.67
N PRO A 360 35.14 20.92 8.28
CA PRO A 360 34.85 20.78 9.70
C PRO A 360 34.37 19.35 9.99
N PRO A 361 34.75 18.74 11.14
CA PRO A 361 34.36 17.38 11.45
C PRO A 361 32.84 17.26 11.54
N ASP A 362 32.30 16.22 10.92
CA ASP A 362 30.86 15.94 10.98
C ASP A 362 30.43 15.59 12.41
N ILE A 363 29.18 15.89 12.73
CA ILE A 363 28.58 15.55 14.01
C ILE A 363 27.63 14.37 13.79
N SER A 364 27.86 13.29 14.55
CA SER A 364 26.93 12.16 14.59
C SER A 364 25.72 12.54 15.44
N VAL A 365 24.53 12.54 14.85
CA VAL A 365 23.26 12.88 15.50
C VAL A 365 22.28 11.73 15.29
N THR A 366 21.67 11.25 16.38
CA THR A 366 20.54 10.31 16.29
C THR A 366 19.24 11.09 16.07
N PRO A 367 18.46 10.83 15.01
CA PRO A 367 17.20 11.51 14.78
C PRO A 367 16.15 11.12 15.84
N SER A 368 15.31 12.08 16.21
CA SER A 368 14.23 11.87 17.18
C SER A 368 13.06 11.14 16.54
N ALA A 369 12.53 10.12 17.24
CA ALA A 369 11.35 9.37 16.82
C ALA A 369 10.14 10.29 16.51
N ALA A 370 9.96 11.38 17.27
CA ALA A 370 8.87 12.34 17.04
C ALA A 370 9.05 13.18 15.76
N THR A 371 10.30 13.43 15.36
CA THR A 371 10.62 14.11 14.10
C THR A 371 10.40 13.17 12.91
N ASP A 372 10.89 11.93 13.03
CA ASP A 372 10.71 10.90 11.99
C ASP A 372 9.23 10.54 11.82
N ALA A 373 8.44 10.45 12.90
CA ALA A 373 7.01 10.15 12.84
C ALA A 373 6.20 11.25 12.14
N ARG A 374 6.48 12.53 12.41
CA ARG A 374 5.87 13.64 11.65
C ARG A 374 6.32 13.67 10.21
N ALA A 375 7.61 13.46 9.94
CA ALA A 375 8.10 13.36 8.56
C ALA A 375 7.42 12.21 7.79
N LEU A 376 7.13 11.08 8.45
CA LEU A 376 6.35 10.00 7.84
C LEU A 376 4.87 10.37 7.64
N TYR A 377 4.23 11.04 8.60
CA TYR A 377 2.85 11.51 8.44
C TYR A 377 2.70 12.39 7.20
N GLU A 378 3.57 13.41 7.02
CA GLU A 378 3.57 14.28 5.83
C GLU A 378 3.72 13.46 4.53
N LEU A 379 4.51 12.39 4.54
CA LEU A 379 4.68 11.49 3.40
C LEU A 379 3.45 10.60 3.13
N MET A 380 2.79 10.10 4.18
CA MET A 380 1.56 9.32 4.05
C MET A 380 0.40 10.17 3.51
N VAL A 381 0.36 11.46 3.85
CA VAL A 381 -0.63 12.41 3.33
C VAL A 381 -0.52 12.63 1.81
N LEU A 382 0.64 12.37 1.20
CA LEU A 382 0.83 12.43 -0.26
C LEU A 382 0.13 11.28 -1.01
N LEU A 383 -0.19 10.16 -0.33
CA LEU A 383 -0.81 9.01 -0.96
C LEU A 383 -2.31 9.27 -1.23
N PRO A 384 -2.87 8.74 -2.33
CA PRO A 384 -4.30 8.89 -2.61
C PRO A 384 -5.11 8.25 -1.49
N ARG A 385 -6.22 8.89 -1.09
CA ARG A 385 -7.19 8.35 -0.14
C ARG A 385 -8.43 7.84 -0.88
N PRO A 386 -9.24 6.95 -0.26
CA PRO A 386 -10.53 6.57 -0.82
C PRO A 386 -11.43 7.79 -1.07
N SER A 387 -12.24 7.72 -2.13
CA SER A 387 -13.12 8.82 -2.52
C SER A 387 -14.14 9.12 -1.41
N ALA A 388 -14.37 10.41 -1.14
CA ALA A 388 -15.45 10.88 -0.27
C ALA A 388 -16.80 11.01 -1.01
N GLU A 389 -16.80 10.99 -2.34
CA GLU A 389 -17.99 11.24 -3.17
C GLU A 389 -18.93 10.03 -3.23
N CYS A 390 -18.45 8.84 -2.87
CA CYS A 390 -19.23 7.60 -2.90
C CYS A 390 -19.45 7.06 -1.48
N ASP A 391 -20.71 6.84 -1.10
CA ASP A 391 -21.10 6.24 0.19
C ASP A 391 -20.39 4.89 0.43
N ALA A 392 -20.19 4.09 -0.62
CA ALA A 392 -19.53 2.79 -0.54
C ALA A 392 -18.05 2.87 -0.14
N THR A 393 -17.39 4.02 -0.34
CA THR A 393 -16.00 4.24 0.09
C THR A 393 -15.86 5.13 1.32
N ARG A 394 -16.96 5.73 1.82
CA ARG A 394 -16.91 6.62 2.99
C ARG A 394 -16.31 5.94 4.22
N VAL A 395 -16.82 4.76 4.60
CA VAL A 395 -16.30 4.00 5.75
C VAL A 395 -14.83 3.60 5.58
N ALA A 396 -14.44 3.24 4.36
CA ALA A 396 -13.05 2.91 4.05
C ALA A 396 -12.12 4.12 4.11
N ARG A 397 -12.63 5.33 3.84
CA ARG A 397 -11.93 6.60 4.01
C ARG A 397 -11.82 6.98 5.49
N GLU A 398 -12.93 6.90 6.23
CA GLU A 398 -12.99 7.20 7.67
C GLU A 398 -11.94 6.37 8.44
N ALA A 399 -11.86 5.06 8.18
CA ALA A 399 -10.86 4.19 8.79
C ALA A 399 -9.39 4.53 8.39
N VAL A 400 -9.15 5.10 7.21
CA VAL A 400 -7.82 5.61 6.80
C VAL A 400 -7.50 6.93 7.50
N ASP A 401 -8.48 7.82 7.59
CA ASP A 401 -8.34 9.14 8.25
C ASP A 401 -8.14 8.97 9.77
N GLU A 402 -8.82 8.01 10.40
CA GLU A 402 -8.63 7.59 11.80
C GLU A 402 -7.23 7.00 12.03
N ALA A 403 -6.79 6.06 11.18
CA ALA A 403 -5.43 5.51 11.27
C ALA A 403 -4.36 6.61 11.17
N LEU A 404 -4.55 7.58 10.24
CA LEU A 404 -3.67 8.75 10.11
C LEU A 404 -3.69 9.63 11.38
N SER A 405 -4.86 9.85 12.00
CA SER A 405 -4.97 10.54 13.28
C SER A 405 -4.15 9.85 14.36
N GLY A 406 -4.21 8.51 14.44
CA GLY A 406 -3.36 7.72 15.33
C GLY A 406 -1.86 7.96 15.11
N LEU A 407 -1.38 8.12 13.87
CA LEU A 407 0.03 8.44 13.60
C LEU A 407 0.39 9.87 14.06
N THR A 408 -0.51 10.83 13.89
CA THR A 408 -0.34 12.20 14.42
C THR A 408 -0.32 12.22 15.95
N ALA A 409 -1.25 11.49 16.59
CA ALA A 409 -1.31 11.34 18.05
C ALA A 409 -0.04 10.70 18.61
N LEU A 410 0.48 9.64 17.97
CA LEU A 410 1.75 9.02 18.37
C LEU A 410 2.93 9.98 18.25
N ALA A 411 3.00 10.79 17.19
CA ALA A 411 4.06 11.78 17.04
C ALA A 411 4.00 12.87 18.13
N THR A 412 2.79 13.32 18.47
CA THR A 412 2.52 14.26 19.59
C THR A 412 2.89 13.65 20.94
N LEU A 413 2.57 12.37 21.17
CA LEU A 413 2.96 11.63 22.37
C LEU A 413 4.49 11.54 22.50
N LEU A 414 5.17 11.16 21.41
CA LEU A 414 6.63 11.03 21.37
C LEU A 414 7.34 12.37 21.60
N GLU A 415 6.80 13.49 21.09
CA GLU A 415 7.32 14.83 21.33
C GLU A 415 7.16 15.24 22.80
N ASN A 416 5.94 15.19 23.34
CA ASN A 416 5.65 15.62 24.70
C ASN A 416 6.48 14.81 25.71
N ILE A 417 6.49 13.50 25.58
CA ILE A 417 7.28 12.61 26.43
C ILE A 417 8.80 12.76 26.17
N GLY A 418 9.20 13.26 24.99
CA GLY A 418 10.58 13.60 24.66
C GLY A 418 11.07 14.92 25.28
N ASN A 419 10.15 15.83 25.59
CA ASN A 419 10.44 17.18 26.07
C ASN A 419 10.70 17.18 27.59
N PRO A 420 11.89 17.58 28.08
CA PRO A 420 12.16 17.66 29.52
C PRO A 420 11.27 18.67 30.25
N LEU A 421 10.72 19.67 29.55
CA LEU A 421 9.83 20.67 30.12
C LEU A 421 8.39 20.17 30.32
N PHE A 422 8.00 19.03 29.74
CA PHE A 422 6.61 18.55 29.77
C PHE A 422 6.05 18.35 31.19
N LYS A 423 6.91 17.99 32.14
CA LYS A 423 6.58 17.78 33.56
C LYS A 423 6.87 18.99 34.46
N VAL A 424 7.54 20.03 33.94
CA VAL A 424 8.02 21.15 34.76
C VAL A 424 6.84 22.05 35.13
N GLY A 425 6.56 22.18 36.42
CA GLY A 425 5.51 23.06 36.95
C GLY A 425 4.07 22.54 36.82
N LYS A 426 3.87 21.28 36.42
CA LYS A 426 2.53 20.64 36.39
C LYS A 426 2.31 19.74 37.62
N SER A 427 1.07 19.67 38.10
CA SER A 427 0.65 18.66 39.10
C SER A 427 0.63 17.26 38.46
N HIS A 428 0.57 16.22 39.30
CA HIS A 428 0.45 14.83 38.80
C HIS A 428 -0.81 14.67 37.93
N GLU A 429 -1.95 15.13 38.43
CA GLU A 429 -3.26 15.08 37.77
C GLU A 429 -3.23 15.80 36.41
N ALA A 430 -2.67 17.02 36.34
CA ALA A 430 -2.55 17.75 35.08
C ALA A 430 -1.58 17.12 34.05
N ILE A 431 -0.68 16.22 34.48
CA ILE A 431 0.14 15.41 33.57
C ILE A 431 -0.65 14.17 33.12
N LEU A 432 -1.46 13.57 33.99
CA LEU A 432 -2.33 12.44 33.68
C LEU A 432 -3.40 12.84 32.66
N GLU A 433 -4.19 13.88 32.94
CA GLU A 433 -5.22 14.41 32.03
C GLU A 433 -4.64 14.73 30.63
N GLU A 434 -3.46 15.34 30.59
CA GLU A 434 -2.78 15.67 29.34
C GLU A 434 -2.31 14.42 28.59
N ILE A 435 -1.89 13.36 29.29
CA ILE A 435 -1.56 12.07 28.67
C ILE A 435 -2.82 11.35 28.18
N GLU A 436 -3.90 11.34 28.95
CA GLU A 436 -5.20 10.78 28.51
C GLU A 436 -5.70 11.48 27.25
N ARG A 437 -5.67 12.82 27.24
CA ARG A 437 -6.03 13.66 26.09
C ARG A 437 -5.16 13.40 24.86
N ILE A 438 -3.84 13.26 25.02
CA ILE A 438 -2.93 12.96 23.90
C ILE A 438 -3.07 11.51 23.41
N THR A 439 -3.42 10.58 24.30
CA THR A 439 -3.55 9.15 23.97
C THR A 439 -4.95 8.73 23.54
N ALA A 440 -5.96 9.62 23.63
CA ALA A 440 -7.37 9.33 23.31
C ALA A 440 -7.52 8.45 22.06
N ASP A 441 -7.00 8.92 20.92
CA ASP A 441 -7.09 8.26 19.60
C ASP A 441 -6.01 7.17 19.36
N LEU A 442 -5.27 6.76 20.39
CA LEU A 442 -4.24 5.71 20.31
C LEU A 442 -4.71 4.40 20.93
N PRO A 443 -4.56 3.26 20.23
CA PRO A 443 -4.68 1.95 20.83
C PRO A 443 -3.73 1.79 22.01
N THR A 444 -4.24 1.27 23.14
CA THR A 444 -3.49 1.18 24.41
C THR A 444 -2.14 0.46 24.26
N LEU A 445 -2.05 -0.58 23.42
CA LEU A 445 -0.80 -1.32 23.17
C LEU A 445 0.25 -0.56 22.34
N ILE A 446 -0.12 0.56 21.69
CA ILE A 446 0.79 1.47 20.98
C ILE A 446 1.29 2.56 21.93
N ALA A 447 0.42 3.11 22.79
CA ALA A 447 0.80 4.13 23.77
C ALA A 447 1.64 3.55 24.95
N LEU A 448 1.25 2.39 25.48
CA LEU A 448 1.85 1.77 26.67
C LEU A 448 3.37 1.57 26.59
N PRO A 449 3.98 1.00 25.52
CA PRO A 449 5.43 0.83 25.47
C PRO A 449 6.19 2.17 25.32
N VAL A 450 5.54 3.24 24.85
CA VAL A 450 6.13 4.61 24.88
C VAL A 450 6.11 5.16 26.30
N LEU A 451 4.99 4.99 27.01
CA LEU A 451 4.79 5.46 28.38
C LEU A 451 5.77 4.77 29.35
N LEU A 452 5.77 3.43 29.43
CA LEU A 452 6.65 2.66 30.32
C LEU A 452 8.11 3.11 30.22
N ARG A 453 8.66 3.14 29.01
CA ARG A 453 10.07 3.49 28.75
C ARG A 453 10.43 4.93 29.09
N SER A 454 9.44 5.81 29.23
CA SER A 454 9.66 7.20 29.60
C SER A 454 9.63 7.46 31.11
N TYR A 455 8.84 6.70 31.85
CA TYR A 455 8.74 6.82 33.31
C TYR A 455 9.80 5.99 34.03
N SER A 456 10.30 4.90 33.41
CA SER A 456 11.46 4.12 33.88
C SER A 456 12.73 4.93 34.18
N ARG A 457 12.87 6.15 33.64
CA ARG A 457 14.13 6.91 33.64
C ARG A 457 14.31 7.86 34.83
N VAL A 458 13.26 8.06 35.64
CA VAL A 458 13.29 9.04 36.74
C VAL A 458 14.06 8.50 37.96
N ALA A 459 14.02 7.20 38.21
CA ALA A 459 14.83 6.55 39.22
C ALA A 459 16.20 6.16 38.64
N ILE A 460 17.27 6.78 39.15
CA ILE A 460 18.65 6.64 38.66
C ILE A 460 19.22 5.23 38.91
N GLU A 461 18.60 4.46 39.82
CA GLU A 461 19.07 3.16 40.31
C GLU A 461 18.09 2.01 40.06
N SER A 462 16.91 2.25 39.47
CA SER A 462 15.93 1.19 39.22
C SER A 462 16.31 0.34 38.00
N PRO A 463 16.07 -0.99 38.02
CA PRO A 463 16.23 -1.83 36.83
C PRO A 463 15.31 -1.33 35.70
N SER A 464 15.78 -1.45 34.46
CA SER A 464 14.97 -1.11 33.28
C SER A 464 13.72 -1.97 33.23
N ILE A 465 12.55 -1.35 33.06
CA ILE A 465 11.28 -2.09 32.92
C ILE A 465 11.41 -3.10 31.75
N PRO A 466 11.04 -4.37 31.96
CA PRO A 466 10.99 -5.35 30.88
C PRO A 466 10.01 -4.93 29.76
N SER A 467 10.18 -5.49 28.56
CA SER A 467 9.20 -5.32 27.48
C SER A 467 7.84 -5.92 27.86
N ILE A 468 6.76 -5.45 27.22
CA ILE A 468 5.40 -5.98 27.44
C ILE A 468 5.38 -7.50 27.25
N SER A 469 6.02 -8.00 26.19
CA SER A 469 6.26 -9.41 25.91
C SER A 469 6.90 -10.17 27.08
N SER A 470 7.96 -9.63 27.66
CA SER A 470 8.61 -10.20 28.85
C SER A 470 7.71 -10.17 30.10
N ILE A 471 6.90 -9.12 30.31
CA ILE A 471 5.94 -9.06 31.42
C ILE A 471 4.90 -10.17 31.30
N ILE A 472 4.31 -10.35 30.12
CA ILE A 472 3.29 -11.40 29.89
C ILE A 472 3.89 -12.80 29.67
N ASN A 473 5.23 -12.93 29.70
CA ASN A 473 5.98 -14.17 29.44
C ASN A 473 5.68 -14.82 28.07
N VAL A 474 5.56 -14.01 27.02
CA VAL A 474 5.35 -14.44 25.62
C VAL A 474 6.52 -13.96 24.76
N PRO A 475 7.04 -14.75 23.80
CA PRO A 475 8.06 -14.28 22.85
C PRO A 475 7.63 -13.03 22.09
N GLU A 476 8.56 -12.09 21.85
CA GLU A 476 8.29 -10.81 21.16
C GLU A 476 7.62 -11.02 19.78
N ASP A 477 8.07 -12.00 19.00
CA ASP A 477 7.50 -12.34 17.69
C ASP A 477 6.05 -12.87 17.80
N GLU A 478 5.77 -13.65 18.84
CA GLU A 478 4.43 -14.19 19.10
C GLU A 478 3.49 -13.09 19.59
N TYR A 479 3.96 -12.21 20.48
CA TYR A 479 3.25 -11.01 20.92
C TYR A 479 2.90 -10.11 19.72
N ARG A 480 3.86 -9.83 18.83
CA ARG A 480 3.63 -9.02 17.62
C ARG A 480 2.62 -9.68 16.68
N LYS A 481 2.74 -10.98 16.45
CA LYS A 481 1.86 -11.72 15.53
C LYS A 481 0.43 -11.87 16.07
N SER A 482 0.27 -12.10 17.38
CA SER A 482 -1.04 -12.33 18.01
C SER A 482 -1.75 -11.02 18.33
N CYS A 483 -1.08 -10.10 19.01
CA CYS A 483 -1.67 -8.87 19.56
C CYS A 483 -1.46 -7.65 18.67
N LEU A 484 -0.33 -7.54 17.96
CA LEU A 484 0.00 -6.37 17.12
C LEU A 484 -0.09 -6.64 15.60
N SER A 485 -0.98 -7.53 15.17
CA SER A 485 -1.20 -7.81 13.74
C SER A 485 -2.07 -6.76 13.02
N GLY A 486 -2.78 -5.91 13.77
CA GLY A 486 -3.58 -4.78 13.26
C GLY A 486 -4.39 -4.12 14.39
N PHE A 487 -4.96 -2.94 14.13
CA PHE A 487 -5.74 -2.13 15.09
C PHE A 487 -6.74 -2.95 15.92
N GLY A 488 -7.73 -3.58 15.27
CA GLY A 488 -8.76 -4.36 15.98
C GLY A 488 -8.24 -5.60 16.73
N ARG A 489 -7.03 -6.10 16.44
CA ARG A 489 -6.38 -7.14 17.28
C ARG A 489 -5.70 -6.53 18.49
N ALA A 490 -5.09 -5.36 18.36
CA ALA A 490 -4.50 -4.66 19.48
C ALA A 490 -5.53 -4.19 20.50
N GLU A 491 -6.71 -3.75 20.03
CA GLU A 491 -7.87 -3.45 20.87
C GLU A 491 -8.39 -4.69 21.61
N GLN A 492 -8.64 -5.80 20.90
CA GLN A 492 -9.11 -7.06 21.51
C GLN A 492 -8.14 -7.61 22.58
N CYS A 493 -6.84 -7.41 22.40
CA CYS A 493 -5.83 -7.85 23.36
C CYS A 493 -5.54 -6.81 24.46
N SER A 494 -6.05 -5.57 24.33
CA SER A 494 -5.67 -4.44 25.19
C SER A 494 -6.01 -4.66 26.67
N ASN A 495 -7.22 -5.13 27.01
CA ASN A 495 -7.62 -5.35 28.41
C ASN A 495 -6.79 -6.47 29.08
N ILE A 496 -6.61 -7.60 28.38
CA ILE A 496 -5.89 -8.77 28.93
C ILE A 496 -4.42 -8.43 29.23
N ILE A 497 -3.75 -7.77 28.28
CA ILE A 497 -2.37 -7.30 28.47
C ILE A 497 -2.33 -6.14 29.48
N GLY A 498 -3.32 -5.25 29.44
CA GLY A 498 -3.47 -4.11 30.33
C GLY A 498 -3.49 -4.54 31.79
N HIS A 499 -4.40 -5.45 32.18
CA HIS A 499 -4.39 -6.05 33.53
C HIS A 499 -3.05 -6.71 33.85
N SER A 500 -2.51 -7.54 32.94
CA SER A 500 -1.23 -8.24 33.17
C SER A 500 -0.05 -7.29 33.44
N VAL A 501 -0.02 -6.12 32.78
CA VAL A 501 0.99 -5.07 33.01
C VAL A 501 0.65 -4.25 34.25
N LEU A 502 -0.62 -3.99 34.53
CA LEU A 502 -1.08 -3.25 35.72
C LEU A 502 -0.75 -4.01 37.01
N ASP A 503 -0.99 -5.32 37.04
CA ASP A 503 -0.63 -6.19 38.16
C ASP A 503 0.90 -6.24 38.36
N PHE A 504 1.67 -6.36 37.27
CA PHE A 504 3.13 -6.24 37.33
C PHE A 504 3.61 -4.89 37.87
N LEU A 505 2.97 -3.77 37.50
CA LEU A 505 3.33 -2.45 38.01
C LEU A 505 3.03 -2.30 39.52
N ARG A 506 1.91 -2.87 39.98
CA ARG A 506 1.53 -2.92 41.40
C ARG A 506 2.53 -3.73 42.22
N ASP A 507 2.94 -4.90 41.74
CA ASP A 507 3.95 -5.76 42.38
C ASP A 507 5.32 -5.08 42.51
N GLN A 508 5.66 -4.13 41.63
CA GLN A 508 6.91 -3.36 41.68
C GLN A 508 6.87 -2.15 42.65
N GLY A 509 5.82 -2.01 43.48
CA GLY A 509 5.82 -1.10 44.62
C GLY A 509 5.61 0.39 44.28
N GLY A 510 4.77 0.70 43.29
CA GLY A 510 4.25 2.07 43.08
C GLY A 510 5.21 3.10 42.47
N LEU A 511 6.40 2.68 42.03
CA LEU A 511 7.41 3.54 41.36
C LEU A 511 6.92 4.22 40.06
N GLN A 512 5.75 3.87 39.55
CA GLN A 512 5.19 4.34 38.28
C GLN A 512 3.71 4.73 38.35
N SER A 513 3.28 5.31 39.47
CA SER A 513 1.88 5.69 39.75
C SER A 513 1.14 6.36 38.59
N LEU A 514 1.80 7.19 37.76
CA LEU A 514 1.14 7.82 36.61
C LEU A 514 0.78 6.83 35.48
N VAL A 515 1.68 5.91 35.14
CA VAL A 515 1.42 4.90 34.08
C VAL A 515 0.46 3.84 34.60
N GLU A 516 0.54 3.51 35.89
CA GLU A 516 -0.41 2.64 36.59
C GLU A 516 -1.83 3.24 36.56
N GLN A 517 -1.98 4.50 36.96
CA GLN A 517 -3.28 5.19 36.98
C GLN A 517 -3.87 5.37 35.58
N TRP A 518 -3.05 5.77 34.59
CA TRP A 518 -3.49 5.86 33.19
C TRP A 518 -3.96 4.50 32.65
N LEU A 519 -3.27 3.41 33.01
CA LEU A 519 -3.61 2.07 32.53
C LEU A 519 -4.87 1.54 33.23
N ALA A 520 -5.03 1.77 34.54
CA ALA A 520 -6.27 1.45 35.25
C ALA A 520 -7.48 2.17 34.63
N ASN A 521 -7.38 3.50 34.44
CA ASN A 521 -8.42 4.32 33.82
C ASN A 521 -8.82 3.84 32.40
N ARG A 522 -7.95 3.13 31.68
CA ARG A 522 -8.25 2.58 30.35
C ARG A 522 -8.80 1.17 30.34
N VAL A 523 -8.41 0.34 31.31
CA VAL A 523 -8.83 -1.06 31.35
C VAL A 523 -10.18 -1.18 32.07
N ASP A 524 -10.37 -0.43 33.15
CA ASP A 524 -11.57 -0.50 33.99
C ASP A 524 -12.82 0.11 33.29
N VAL A 525 -12.64 0.98 32.30
CA VAL A 525 -13.74 1.64 31.55
C VAL A 525 -14.48 0.69 30.59
N VAL A 526 -13.91 -0.47 30.24
CA VAL A 526 -14.50 -1.39 29.26
C VAL A 526 -15.46 -2.41 29.87
N ASP A 527 -15.50 -2.53 31.20
CA ASP A 527 -16.39 -3.45 31.93
C ASP A 527 -17.76 -2.82 32.29
N HIS A 528 -18.11 -1.67 31.70
CA HIS A 528 -19.36 -0.92 31.89
C HIS A 528 -20.00 -0.53 30.55
#